data_AF-A0A5N7BTN7-F1
#
_entry.id   AF-A0A5N7BTN7-F1
#
_cell.length_a   1.000
_cell.length_b   1.000
_cell.length_c   1.000
_cell.angle_alpha   90.00
_cell.angle_beta   90.00
_cell.angle_gamma   90.00
#
_symmetry.space_group_name_H-M   'P 1'
#
loop_
_entity.id
_entity.type
_entity.pdbx_description
1 polymer ?
#
loop_
_entity_poly.entity_id
_entity_poly.type
_entity_poly.pdbx_seq_one_letter_code
_entity_poly.pdbx_strand_id
1 'polypeptide(L)'
;MDSYDTRTLHPREVLRQVADSMNRQRNELSVTLPAHTTWRAAIRAAEAALGDIDEPMFLMPRGTGNRRVLREMARLSASESPSGNGLGLPIRTTIDLKTVEPRPPLSTAARERLRKMAEEAANTEFRDPYVSLRPKLGESFLPIVRADLVLRGVDSNDTDPLCKLEGIDMIFDAGAHRTIMVEDLLSASFQEYLKGSVHDPYRSSDGSVLQVSVTMAFTNCPVVIETVAVIIPKAKMPNERVGVLFGQSSCIDRLSLRSIPRRMLLAKGAVVSDEFWGDIVAEEYLNLDDEIVSL
;
A
#
# COMPACT_ATOMS: atom_id res chain seq x y z
N MET A 1 4.72 29.31 18.18
CA MET A 1 6.18 29.14 18.07
C MET A 1 6.37 27.70 17.66
N ASP A 2 6.52 27.49 16.36
CA ASP A 2 6.43 26.18 15.74
C ASP A 2 7.70 25.39 16.03
N SER A 3 7.56 24.33 16.82
CA SER A 3 8.60 23.33 17.01
C SER A 3 8.71 22.54 15.72
N TYR A 4 9.66 22.88 14.85
CA TYR A 4 10.06 21.99 13.76
C TYR A 4 10.52 20.67 14.38
N ASP A 5 9.70 19.62 14.23
CA ASP A 5 10.00 18.28 14.71
C ASP A 5 11.33 17.80 14.11
N THR A 6 12.39 17.89 14.92
CA THR A 6 13.73 17.51 14.49
C THR A 6 13.82 15.99 14.49
N ARG A 7 14.17 15.40 13.33
CA ARG A 7 14.20 13.93 13.15
C ARG A 7 15.63 13.41 12.99
N THR A 8 15.94 12.31 13.68
CA THR A 8 17.25 11.63 13.58
C THR A 8 17.15 10.36 12.76
N LEU A 9 17.64 10.40 11.51
CA LEU A 9 17.65 9.28 10.58
C LEU A 9 19.08 8.82 10.26
N HIS A 10 19.24 7.56 9.83
CA HIS A 10 20.52 7.07 9.33
C HIS A 10 20.81 7.70 7.95
N PRO A 11 22.05 8.10 7.58
CA PRO A 11 22.34 8.78 6.32
C PRO A 11 21.83 8.04 5.06
N ARG A 12 21.93 6.70 5.05
CA ARG A 12 21.33 5.85 4.00
C ARG A 12 19.84 6.12 3.78
N GLU A 13 19.08 6.31 4.85
CA GLU A 13 17.63 6.50 4.79
C GLU A 13 17.29 7.89 4.27
N VAL A 14 18.05 8.90 4.68
CA VAL A 14 17.95 10.27 4.13
C VAL A 14 18.23 10.25 2.63
N LEU A 15 19.35 9.67 2.20
CA LEU A 15 19.73 9.59 0.79
C LEU A 15 18.72 8.80 -0.06
N ARG A 16 18.11 7.75 0.51
CA ARG A 16 17.05 6.99 -0.16
C ARG A 16 15.81 7.86 -0.40
N GLN A 17 15.33 8.55 0.63
CA GLN A 17 14.15 9.41 0.52
C GLN A 17 14.38 10.58 -0.45
N VAL A 18 15.59 11.18 -0.43
CA VAL A 18 16.00 12.18 -1.42
C VAL A 18 15.94 11.61 -2.83
N ALA A 19 16.52 10.43 -3.06
CA ALA A 19 16.48 9.79 -4.38
C ALA A 19 15.06 9.47 -4.85
N ASP A 20 14.19 8.99 -3.94
CA ASP A 20 12.79 8.71 -4.26
C ASP A 20 12.01 10.00 -4.62
N SER A 21 12.28 11.12 -3.93
CA SER A 21 11.68 12.43 -4.24
C SER A 21 12.16 12.95 -5.60
N MET A 22 13.48 12.92 -5.83
CA MET A 22 14.08 13.31 -7.11
C MET A 22 13.48 12.51 -8.27
N ASN A 23 13.33 11.19 -8.13
CA ASN A 23 12.77 10.36 -9.19
C ASN A 23 11.28 10.68 -9.50
N ARG A 24 10.53 11.20 -8.52
CA ARG A 24 9.13 11.61 -8.72
C ARG A 24 8.99 12.99 -9.33
N GLN A 25 9.82 13.93 -8.89
CA GLN A 25 9.65 15.36 -9.20
C GLN A 25 10.61 15.86 -10.30
N ARG A 26 11.78 15.21 -10.44
CA ARG A 26 12.94 15.65 -11.24
C ARG A 26 13.62 14.46 -11.94
N ASN A 27 12.86 13.66 -12.68
CA ASN A 27 13.36 12.44 -13.34
C ASN A 27 14.34 12.72 -14.49
N GLU A 28 14.45 13.99 -14.91
CA GLU A 28 15.34 14.48 -15.94
C GLU A 28 16.80 14.62 -15.48
N LEU A 29 17.04 14.65 -14.16
CA LEU A 29 18.38 14.82 -13.61
C LEU A 29 19.23 13.57 -13.83
N SER A 30 20.48 13.78 -14.26
CA SER A 30 21.44 12.69 -14.45
C SER A 30 22.84 13.12 -14.02
N VAL A 31 23.65 12.15 -13.60
CA VAL A 31 25.02 12.37 -13.14
C VAL A 31 25.94 11.37 -13.85
N THR A 32 27.02 11.87 -14.43
CA THR A 32 28.08 11.02 -15.00
C THR A 32 29.24 10.92 -14.01
N LEU A 33 29.59 9.70 -13.63
CA LEU A 33 30.68 9.39 -12.70
C LEU A 33 31.53 8.24 -13.24
N PRO A 34 32.83 8.16 -12.86
CA PRO A 34 33.64 6.98 -13.12
C PRO A 34 33.01 5.74 -12.50
N ALA A 35 33.13 4.59 -13.18
CA ALA A 35 32.59 3.30 -12.70
C ALA A 35 33.12 2.90 -11.31
N HIS A 36 34.32 3.37 -10.95
CA HIS A 36 34.89 3.27 -9.61
C HIS A 36 34.98 4.66 -8.97
N THR A 37 34.10 4.95 -8.03
CA THR A 37 34.04 6.24 -7.33
C THR A 37 33.91 6.04 -5.81
N THR A 38 34.13 7.11 -5.04
CA THR A 38 33.95 7.10 -3.59
C THR A 38 32.55 7.61 -3.22
N TRP A 39 32.02 7.20 -2.05
CA TRP A 39 30.71 7.66 -1.58
C TRP A 39 30.62 9.19 -1.50
N ARG A 40 31.70 9.84 -1.02
CA ARG A 40 31.75 11.31 -0.93
C ARG A 40 31.72 11.96 -2.30
N ALA A 41 32.43 11.41 -3.28
CA ALA A 41 32.42 11.93 -4.65
C ALA A 41 31.05 11.75 -5.31
N ALA A 42 30.40 10.60 -5.09
CA ALA A 42 29.05 10.34 -5.60
C ALA A 42 28.00 11.29 -5.00
N ILE A 43 28.02 11.50 -3.69
CA ILE A 43 27.08 12.42 -3.00
C ILE A 43 27.26 13.85 -3.50
N ARG A 44 28.51 14.33 -3.59
CA ARG A 44 28.80 15.68 -4.09
C ARG A 44 28.40 15.88 -5.54
N ALA A 45 28.55 14.85 -6.38
CA ALA A 45 28.13 14.93 -7.77
C ALA A 45 26.60 14.95 -7.91
N ALA A 46 25.88 14.20 -7.06
CA ALA A 46 24.42 14.27 -6.98
C ALA A 46 23.94 15.64 -6.48
N GLU A 47 24.58 16.18 -5.44
CA GLU A 47 24.34 17.54 -4.94
C GLU A 47 24.59 18.59 -6.02
N ALA A 48 25.72 18.52 -6.74
CA ALA A 48 26.03 19.46 -7.81
C ALA A 48 25.04 19.40 -8.98
N ALA A 49 24.43 18.23 -9.24
CA ALA A 49 23.42 18.08 -10.28
C ALA A 49 22.06 18.71 -9.91
N LEU A 50 21.79 18.94 -8.63
CA LEU A 50 20.61 19.69 -8.19
C LEU A 50 20.74 21.18 -8.53
N GLY A 51 21.96 21.72 -8.63
CA GLY A 51 22.19 23.14 -8.93
C GLY A 51 21.46 24.05 -7.92
N ASP A 52 20.59 24.92 -8.43
CA ASP A 52 19.80 25.87 -7.63
C ASP A 52 18.43 25.30 -7.17
N ILE A 53 18.18 24.01 -7.38
CA ILE A 53 16.91 23.37 -6.99
C ILE A 53 16.91 23.14 -5.47
N ASP A 54 16.21 24.01 -4.73
CA ASP A 54 16.00 23.92 -3.28
C ASP A 54 14.50 23.76 -2.95
N GLU A 55 13.95 22.61 -3.34
CA GLU A 55 12.53 22.29 -3.10
C GLU A 55 12.35 21.60 -1.74
N PRO A 56 11.29 21.96 -0.97
CA PRO A 56 11.06 21.35 0.33
C PRO A 56 10.68 19.86 0.18
N MET A 57 11.39 19.00 0.90
CA MET A 57 11.09 17.58 1.01
C MET A 57 10.79 17.23 2.47
N PHE A 58 9.73 16.46 2.70
CA PHE A 58 9.42 15.90 4.01
C PHE A 58 10.19 14.59 4.24
N LEU A 59 11.00 14.53 5.30
CA LEU A 59 11.65 13.29 5.71
C LEU A 59 10.66 12.42 6.48
N MET A 60 10.19 11.34 5.86
CA MET A 60 9.37 10.32 6.49
C MET A 60 10.10 9.73 7.71
N PRO A 61 9.38 9.42 8.80
CA PRO A 61 9.94 8.72 9.95
C PRO A 61 10.56 7.39 9.50
N ARG A 62 11.37 6.76 10.37
CA ARG A 62 11.97 5.45 10.07
C ARG A 62 10.87 4.46 9.71
N GLY A 63 10.62 4.27 8.41
CA GLY A 63 9.95 3.08 7.92
C GLY A 63 10.74 1.88 8.42
N THR A 64 10.08 0.80 8.78
CA THR A 64 10.72 -0.48 9.15
C THR A 64 11.59 -0.95 7.98
N GLY A 65 12.82 -0.45 8.00
CA GLY A 65 13.75 -0.39 6.88
C GLY A 65 14.36 -1.75 6.61
N ASN A 66 13.56 -2.66 6.09
CA ASN A 66 14.02 -3.90 5.48
C ASN A 66 13.17 -4.31 4.27
N ARG A 67 12.22 -3.49 3.81
CA ARG A 67 11.29 -3.87 2.72
C ARG A 67 11.98 -4.31 1.42
N ARG A 68 13.08 -3.68 0.99
CA ARG A 68 13.82 -4.06 -0.24
C ARG A 68 14.65 -5.34 -0.09
N VAL A 69 15.27 -5.55 1.07
CA VAL A 69 16.03 -6.78 1.41
C VAL A 69 15.08 -7.95 1.72
N LEU A 70 13.89 -7.64 2.23
CA LEU A 70 12.76 -8.56 2.32
C LEU A 70 12.25 -8.95 0.93
N ARG A 71 12.08 -7.97 0.02
CA ARG A 71 11.68 -8.17 -1.38
C ARG A 71 12.66 -9.06 -2.15
N GLU A 72 13.97 -8.81 -2.09
CA GLU A 72 14.95 -9.58 -2.88
C GLU A 72 15.04 -11.05 -2.42
N MET A 73 15.09 -11.26 -1.11
CA MET A 73 15.09 -12.62 -0.57
C MET A 73 13.71 -13.31 -0.70
N ALA A 74 12.59 -12.58 -0.70
CA ALA A 74 11.27 -13.17 -0.98
C ALA A 74 11.16 -13.61 -2.45
N ARG A 75 11.77 -12.86 -3.38
CA ARG A 75 11.92 -13.25 -4.79
C ARG A 75 12.71 -14.56 -4.92
N LEU A 76 13.81 -14.70 -4.18
CA LEU A 76 14.64 -15.91 -4.15
C LEU A 76 13.94 -17.13 -3.50
N SER A 77 13.07 -16.92 -2.50
CA SER A 77 12.32 -18.02 -1.87
C SER A 77 11.07 -18.46 -2.65
N ALA A 78 10.59 -17.65 -3.59
CA ALA A 78 9.47 -18.01 -4.46
C ALA A 78 9.86 -19.08 -5.50
N SER A 79 11.14 -19.18 -5.87
CA SER A 79 11.62 -20.15 -6.86
C SER A 79 11.78 -21.60 -6.36
N GLU A 80 11.64 -21.87 -5.05
CA GLU A 80 12.09 -23.14 -4.46
C GLU A 80 11.01 -24.03 -3.82
N SER A 81 9.70 -23.72 -3.85
CA SER A 81 8.70 -24.61 -3.18
C SER A 81 7.27 -24.57 -3.74
N PRO A 82 6.50 -25.69 -3.71
CA PRO A 82 5.15 -25.80 -4.26
C PRO A 82 4.09 -25.13 -3.36
N SER A 83 2.98 -24.75 -4.02
CA SER A 83 1.80 -24.05 -3.55
C SER A 83 1.05 -24.73 -2.39
N GLY A 84 0.91 -24.04 -1.25
CA GLY A 84 -0.02 -24.39 -0.17
C GLY A 84 -1.00 -23.24 0.10
N ASN A 85 -2.29 -23.56 0.23
CA ASN A 85 -3.44 -22.65 0.32
C ASN A 85 -3.55 -21.81 1.63
N GLY A 86 -2.50 -21.72 2.45
CA GLY A 86 -2.49 -20.95 3.70
C GLY A 86 -1.56 -19.75 3.60
N LEU A 87 -1.98 -18.66 2.95
CA LEU A 87 -1.09 -17.51 2.72
C LEU A 87 -1.08 -16.50 3.87
N GLY A 88 -1.98 -16.58 4.85
CA GLY A 88 -2.03 -15.61 5.94
C GLY A 88 -2.76 -16.05 7.21
N LEU A 89 -2.52 -15.32 8.30
CA LEU A 89 -3.20 -15.42 9.59
C LEU A 89 -3.75 -14.05 9.99
N PRO A 90 -4.91 -13.96 10.68
CA PRO A 90 -5.46 -12.71 11.15
C PRO A 90 -4.55 -12.02 12.17
N ILE A 91 -4.51 -10.70 12.13
CA ILE A 91 -3.96 -9.92 13.25
C ILE A 91 -4.93 -9.95 14.43
N ARG A 92 -4.42 -9.71 15.64
CA ARG A 92 -5.29 -9.46 16.79
C ARG A 92 -5.94 -8.09 16.64
N THR A 93 -7.24 -8.04 16.81
CA THR A 93 -8.00 -6.80 16.91
C THR A 93 -9.29 -7.04 17.70
N THR A 94 -9.72 -6.04 18.45
CA THR A 94 -11.03 -6.01 19.12
C THR A 94 -11.97 -4.99 18.49
N ILE A 95 -11.55 -4.37 17.37
CA ILE A 95 -12.29 -3.30 16.71
C ILE A 95 -13.48 -3.88 15.97
N ASP A 96 -14.67 -3.36 16.27
CA ASP A 96 -15.90 -3.64 15.51
C ASP A 96 -16.12 -2.56 14.46
N LEU A 97 -15.98 -2.92 13.18
CA LEU A 97 -16.11 -2.00 12.06
C LEU A 97 -17.51 -1.40 11.93
N LYS A 98 -18.54 -2.06 12.48
CA LYS A 98 -19.92 -1.57 12.48
C LYS A 98 -20.11 -0.30 13.32
N THR A 99 -19.17 -0.01 14.22
CA THR A 99 -19.22 1.15 15.12
C THR A 99 -18.52 2.38 14.54
N VAL A 100 -17.83 2.24 13.40
CA VAL A 100 -17.10 3.34 12.76
C VAL A 100 -18.08 4.25 12.03
N GLU A 101 -18.02 5.56 12.31
CA GLU A 101 -18.90 6.52 11.65
C GLU A 101 -18.64 6.58 10.13
N PRO A 102 -19.71 6.72 9.31
CA PRO A 102 -19.56 6.92 7.88
C PRO A 102 -18.75 8.20 7.60
N ARG A 103 -17.81 8.10 6.66
CA ARG A 103 -16.99 9.25 6.27
C ARG A 103 -17.85 10.34 5.60
N PRO A 104 -17.56 11.63 5.84
CA PRO A 104 -18.15 12.71 5.06
C PRO A 104 -17.82 12.58 3.56
N PRO A 105 -18.67 13.14 2.67
CA PRO A 105 -18.42 13.16 1.24
C PRO A 105 -17.07 13.79 0.89
N LEU A 106 -16.41 13.24 -0.14
CA LEU A 106 -15.15 13.77 -0.64
C LEU A 106 -15.32 15.17 -1.24
N SER A 107 -14.35 16.04 -0.93
CA SER A 107 -14.20 17.35 -1.56
C SER A 107 -13.91 17.20 -3.06
N THR A 108 -14.18 18.25 -3.84
CA THR A 108 -13.87 18.28 -5.28
C THR A 108 -12.38 18.04 -5.56
N ALA A 109 -11.50 18.64 -4.75
CA ALA A 109 -10.05 18.44 -4.85
C ALA A 109 -9.63 16.99 -4.55
N ALA A 110 -10.25 16.35 -3.55
CA ALA A 110 -9.99 14.95 -3.23
C ALA A 110 -10.46 14.00 -4.35
N ARG A 111 -11.62 14.29 -4.97
CA ARG A 111 -12.11 13.55 -6.15
C ARG A 111 -11.14 13.67 -7.33
N GLU A 112 -10.62 14.86 -7.59
CA GLU A 112 -9.63 15.07 -8.67
C GLU A 112 -8.33 14.30 -8.43
N ARG A 113 -7.84 14.26 -7.18
CA ARG A 113 -6.64 13.47 -6.82
C ARG A 113 -6.88 11.98 -6.99
N LEU A 114 -8.06 11.48 -6.63
CA LEU A 114 -8.43 10.09 -6.89
C LEU A 114 -8.52 9.78 -8.38
N ARG A 115 -9.06 10.71 -9.18
CA ARG A 115 -9.09 10.56 -10.64
C ARG A 115 -7.68 10.41 -11.20
N LYS A 116 -6.79 11.33 -10.85
CA LYS A 116 -5.39 11.27 -11.28
C LYS A 116 -4.71 9.97 -10.84
N MET A 117 -4.94 9.54 -9.60
CA MET A 117 -4.42 8.27 -9.08
C MET A 117 -4.95 7.06 -9.87
N ALA A 118 -6.21 7.10 -10.30
CA ALA A 118 -6.82 6.04 -11.09
C ALA A 118 -6.26 6.01 -12.52
N GLU A 119 -6.09 7.16 -13.16
CA GLU A 119 -5.45 7.27 -14.48
C GLU A 119 -4.00 6.76 -14.43
N GLU A 120 -3.23 7.17 -13.43
CA GLU A 120 -1.86 6.67 -13.21
C GLU A 120 -1.85 5.16 -13.03
N ALA A 121 -2.78 4.61 -12.22
CA ALA A 121 -2.89 3.18 -12.02
C ALA A 121 -3.29 2.43 -13.30
N ALA A 122 -4.20 2.97 -14.10
CA ALA A 122 -4.64 2.35 -15.36
C ALA A 122 -3.52 2.33 -16.41
N ASN A 123 -2.71 3.39 -16.47
CA ASN A 123 -1.60 3.51 -17.42
C ASN A 123 -0.31 2.81 -16.96
N THR A 124 -0.18 2.49 -15.67
CA THR A 124 1.00 1.78 -15.18
C THR A 124 0.85 0.29 -15.42
N GLU A 125 1.73 -0.30 -16.23
CA GLU A 125 1.79 -1.75 -16.47
C GLU A 125 1.80 -2.56 -15.17
N PHE A 126 1.12 -3.70 -15.20
CA PHE A 126 1.14 -4.65 -14.11
C PHE A 126 2.53 -5.26 -13.99
N ARG A 127 3.21 -5.00 -12.87
CA ARG A 127 4.56 -5.49 -12.61
C ARG A 127 4.49 -6.94 -12.14
N ASP A 128 4.79 -7.85 -13.05
CA ASP A 128 4.97 -9.28 -12.76
C ASP A 128 6.46 -9.56 -12.45
N PRO A 129 6.79 -10.46 -11.50
CA PRO A 129 5.92 -11.11 -10.54
C PRO A 129 5.45 -10.19 -9.41
N TYR A 130 4.16 -10.28 -9.06
CA TYR A 130 3.75 -9.98 -7.69
C TYR A 130 4.40 -11.04 -6.80
N VAL A 131 5.53 -10.68 -6.21
CA VAL A 131 6.07 -11.45 -5.11
C VAL A 131 5.12 -11.21 -3.94
N SER A 132 4.06 -12.02 -3.83
CA SER A 132 3.42 -12.24 -2.54
C SER A 132 4.57 -12.55 -1.61
N LEU A 133 4.81 -11.69 -0.63
CA LEU A 133 5.90 -11.89 0.32
C LEU A 133 5.68 -13.28 0.93
N ARG A 134 6.45 -14.28 0.48
CA ARG A 134 6.53 -15.53 1.22
C ARG A 134 7.13 -15.16 2.56
N PRO A 135 6.42 -15.40 3.67
CA PRO A 135 6.91 -15.10 5.00
C PRO A 135 8.29 -15.74 5.17
N LYS A 136 9.32 -14.95 5.51
CA LYS A 136 10.68 -15.46 5.63
C LYS A 136 10.88 -16.18 6.96
N LEU A 137 11.53 -17.35 6.90
CA LEU A 137 12.46 -18.03 7.83
C LEU A 137 12.12 -18.11 9.34
N GLY A 138 11.03 -17.53 9.80
CA GLY A 138 10.54 -17.65 11.19
C GLY A 138 9.04 -17.43 11.35
N GLU A 139 8.37 -16.91 10.32
CA GLU A 139 6.91 -16.81 10.23
C GLU A 139 6.53 -17.40 8.87
N SER A 140 5.48 -18.22 8.81
CA SER A 140 5.04 -18.92 7.59
C SER A 140 3.82 -18.28 6.93
N PHE A 141 3.23 -17.22 7.54
CA PHE A 141 1.96 -16.61 7.13
C PHE A 141 2.05 -15.07 7.01
N LEU A 142 1.34 -14.47 6.04
CA LEU A 142 1.14 -13.01 5.92
C LEU A 142 0.07 -12.51 6.90
N PRO A 143 0.11 -11.23 7.32
CA PRO A 143 -0.95 -10.66 8.14
C PRO A 143 -2.24 -10.48 7.33
N ILE A 144 -3.36 -10.89 7.92
CA ILE A 144 -4.71 -10.63 7.42
C ILE A 144 -5.33 -9.53 8.29
N VAL A 145 -5.83 -8.49 7.64
CA VAL A 145 -6.54 -7.37 8.25
C VAL A 145 -8.00 -7.42 7.79
N ARG A 146 -8.93 -7.35 8.75
CA ARG A 146 -10.36 -7.27 8.45
C ARG A 146 -10.72 -5.85 8.00
N ALA A 147 -11.54 -5.75 6.96
CA ALA A 147 -11.99 -4.48 6.44
C ALA A 147 -13.41 -4.50 5.87
N ASP A 148 -14.02 -3.32 5.83
CA ASP A 148 -15.21 -3.02 5.04
C ASP A 148 -14.77 -2.18 3.85
N LEU A 149 -15.22 -2.56 2.64
CA LEU A 149 -14.94 -1.85 1.40
C LEU A 149 -16.21 -1.27 0.80
N VAL A 150 -16.11 -0.03 0.33
CA VAL A 150 -17.09 0.57 -0.57
C VAL A 150 -16.40 0.90 -1.89
N LEU A 151 -16.86 0.26 -2.96
CA LEU A 151 -16.30 0.31 -4.31
C LEU A 151 -17.21 1.14 -5.22
N ARG A 152 -16.60 2.02 -6.00
CA ARG A 152 -17.29 2.91 -6.93
C ARG A 152 -16.49 3.07 -8.24
N GLY A 153 -17.20 3.37 -9.32
CA GLY A 153 -16.54 3.91 -10.52
C GLY A 153 -15.85 5.24 -10.18
N VAL A 154 -14.70 5.51 -10.79
CA VAL A 154 -13.89 6.71 -10.48
C VAL A 154 -14.68 8.01 -10.73
N ASP A 155 -15.39 8.08 -11.85
CA ASP A 155 -16.28 9.19 -12.19
C ASP A 155 -17.76 8.90 -11.87
N SER A 156 -18.00 8.03 -10.88
CA SER A 156 -19.37 7.69 -10.50
C SER A 156 -20.11 8.87 -9.86
N ASN A 157 -21.38 9.01 -10.19
CA ASN A 157 -22.30 9.91 -9.52
C ASN A 157 -22.99 9.20 -8.34
N ASP A 158 -23.66 9.95 -7.46
CA ASP A 158 -24.33 9.37 -6.29
C ASP A 158 -25.46 8.39 -6.64
N THR A 159 -26.00 8.48 -7.85
CA THR A 159 -27.03 7.58 -8.40
C THR A 159 -26.47 6.29 -8.98
N ASP A 160 -25.16 6.22 -9.19
CA ASP A 160 -24.53 5.07 -9.82
C ASP A 160 -24.43 3.87 -8.88
N PRO A 161 -24.36 2.64 -9.42
CA PRO A 161 -24.14 1.45 -8.63
C PRO A 161 -22.91 1.58 -7.74
N LEU A 162 -23.04 1.08 -6.50
CA LEU A 162 -21.93 0.90 -5.58
C LEU A 162 -21.86 -0.57 -5.19
N CYS A 163 -20.66 -1.08 -4.93
CA CYS A 163 -20.45 -2.41 -4.39
C CYS A 163 -19.90 -2.30 -2.97
N LYS A 164 -20.54 -3.01 -2.02
CA LYS A 164 -20.11 -3.06 -0.61
C LYS A 164 -19.64 -4.47 -0.29
N LEU A 165 -18.48 -4.56 0.35
CA LEU A 165 -17.93 -5.82 0.85
C LEU A 165 -17.67 -5.64 2.34
N GLU A 166 -18.50 -6.25 3.18
CA GLU A 166 -18.44 -6.10 4.64
C GLU A 166 -17.71 -7.29 5.28
N GLY A 167 -16.86 -7.01 6.27
CA GLY A 167 -16.15 -7.99 7.07
C GLY A 167 -15.16 -8.86 6.29
N ILE A 168 -14.63 -8.35 5.18
CA ILE A 168 -13.72 -9.12 4.34
C ILE A 168 -12.30 -9.20 4.92
N ASP A 169 -11.63 -10.30 4.63
CA ASP A 169 -10.24 -10.52 4.99
C ASP A 169 -9.31 -10.07 3.85
N MET A 170 -8.54 -9.02 4.10
CA MET A 170 -7.52 -8.54 3.17
C MET A 170 -6.14 -9.03 3.60
N ILE A 171 -5.33 -9.50 2.64
CA ILE A 171 -3.91 -9.73 2.93
C ILE A 171 -3.22 -8.37 2.95
N PHE A 172 -2.57 -8.06 4.06
CA PHE A 172 -1.70 -6.91 4.17
C PHE A 172 -0.33 -7.23 3.53
N ASP A 173 -0.21 -6.96 2.24
CA ASP A 173 0.91 -7.41 1.42
C ASP A 173 1.85 -6.25 1.07
N ALA A 174 2.88 -6.06 1.89
CA ALA A 174 3.94 -5.11 1.60
C ALA A 174 4.82 -5.52 0.39
N GLY A 175 4.60 -6.67 -0.23
CA GLY A 175 5.20 -7.09 -1.50
C GLY A 175 4.43 -6.59 -2.71
N ALA A 176 3.10 -6.45 -2.58
CA ALA A 176 2.24 -5.95 -3.64
C ALA A 176 2.49 -4.46 -3.89
N HIS A 177 2.79 -4.11 -5.15
CA HIS A 177 3.07 -2.72 -5.53
C HIS A 177 1.85 -1.80 -5.36
N ARG A 178 0.65 -2.32 -5.57
CA ARG A 178 -0.63 -1.60 -5.49
C ARG A 178 -1.69 -2.54 -4.94
N THR A 179 -2.81 -1.97 -4.50
CA THR A 179 -3.95 -2.77 -4.08
C THR A 179 -4.62 -3.42 -5.29
N ILE A 180 -4.77 -4.74 -5.23
CA ILE A 180 -5.43 -5.53 -6.27
C ILE A 180 -6.56 -6.35 -5.67
N MET A 181 -7.64 -6.47 -6.42
CA MET A 181 -8.82 -7.22 -6.05
C MET A 181 -9.26 -8.09 -7.21
N VAL A 182 -9.69 -9.31 -6.91
CA VAL A 182 -10.24 -10.18 -7.96
C VAL A 182 -11.66 -9.75 -8.34
N GLU A 183 -11.98 -9.82 -9.63
CA GLU A 183 -13.32 -9.47 -10.14
C GLU A 183 -14.43 -10.35 -9.59
N ASP A 184 -14.13 -11.61 -9.21
CA ASP A 184 -15.06 -12.56 -8.60
C ASP A 184 -15.70 -12.06 -7.29
N LEU A 185 -15.12 -11.04 -6.65
CA LEU A 185 -15.71 -10.40 -5.46
C LEU A 185 -16.83 -9.42 -5.81
N LEU A 186 -16.96 -9.02 -7.08
CA LEU A 186 -17.96 -8.08 -7.56
C LEU A 186 -19.24 -8.81 -7.97
N SER A 187 -20.40 -8.19 -7.75
CA SER A 187 -21.66 -8.71 -8.29
C SER A 187 -21.67 -8.64 -9.81
N ALA A 188 -22.39 -9.56 -10.47
CA ALA A 188 -22.51 -9.56 -11.92
C ALA A 188 -23.07 -8.24 -12.48
N SER A 189 -24.01 -7.60 -11.77
CA SER A 189 -24.55 -6.29 -12.16
C SER A 189 -23.51 -5.18 -12.10
N PHE A 190 -22.63 -5.20 -11.09
CA PHE A 190 -21.57 -4.21 -10.97
C PHE A 190 -20.47 -4.46 -12.02
N GLN A 191 -20.11 -5.71 -12.28
CA GLN A 191 -19.19 -6.05 -13.36
C GLN A 191 -19.71 -5.57 -14.73
N GLU A 192 -21.01 -5.70 -14.99
CA GLU A 192 -21.62 -5.21 -16.23
C GLU A 192 -21.61 -3.68 -16.30
N TYR A 193 -21.89 -2.99 -15.19
CA TYR A 193 -21.75 -1.53 -15.09
C TYR A 193 -20.34 -1.07 -15.49
N LEU A 194 -19.30 -1.77 -15.04
CA LEU A 194 -17.90 -1.43 -15.35
C LEU A 194 -17.50 -1.58 -16.83
N LYS A 195 -18.32 -2.25 -17.65
CA LYS A 195 -18.10 -2.35 -19.10
C LYS A 195 -18.53 -1.09 -19.85
N GLY A 196 -19.27 -0.17 -19.20
CA GLY A 196 -19.66 1.11 -19.79
C GLY A 196 -18.46 1.95 -20.23
N SER A 197 -18.62 2.71 -21.31
CA SER A 197 -17.55 3.52 -21.90
C SER A 197 -17.05 4.65 -21.01
N VAL A 198 -17.85 5.09 -20.03
CA VAL A 198 -17.44 6.08 -19.02
C VAL A 198 -16.26 5.58 -18.17
N HIS A 199 -16.03 4.27 -18.10
CA HIS A 199 -14.92 3.68 -17.35
C HIS A 199 -13.68 3.41 -18.21
N ASP A 200 -13.74 3.65 -19.53
CA ASP A 200 -12.63 3.37 -20.45
C ASP A 200 -11.32 4.07 -20.05
N PRO A 201 -11.30 5.34 -19.57
CA PRO A 201 -10.06 5.99 -19.13
C PRO A 201 -9.35 5.28 -17.96
N TYR A 202 -10.11 4.49 -17.19
CA TYR A 202 -9.63 3.79 -16.00
C TYR A 202 -9.47 2.29 -16.23
N ARG A 203 -9.52 1.83 -17.49
CA ARG A 203 -9.35 0.43 -17.86
C ARG A 203 -7.95 0.21 -18.43
N SER A 204 -7.27 -0.81 -17.94
CA SER A 204 -5.99 -1.30 -18.46
C SER A 204 -6.15 -2.66 -19.14
N SER A 205 -5.08 -3.16 -19.74
CA SER A 205 -4.99 -4.54 -20.23
C SER A 205 -5.18 -5.60 -19.14
N ASP A 206 -5.02 -5.20 -17.87
CA ASP A 206 -5.06 -6.08 -16.71
C ASP A 206 -6.40 -6.05 -15.98
N GLY A 207 -7.19 -5.01 -16.21
CA GLY A 207 -8.57 -4.92 -15.77
C GLY A 207 -8.99 -3.48 -15.50
N SER A 208 -9.90 -3.26 -14.57
CA SER A 208 -10.49 -1.91 -14.33
C SER A 208 -10.00 -1.32 -13.02
N VAL A 209 -9.75 -0.01 -12.98
CA VAL A 209 -9.40 0.71 -11.75
C VAL A 209 -10.66 1.32 -11.15
N LEU A 210 -10.88 1.08 -9.85
CA LEU A 210 -12.01 1.60 -9.10
C LEU A 210 -11.55 2.50 -7.96
N GLN A 211 -12.40 3.46 -7.59
CA GLN A 211 -12.30 4.10 -6.29
C GLN A 211 -12.69 3.11 -5.19
N VAL A 212 -11.92 3.10 -4.11
CA VAL A 212 -12.17 2.28 -2.92
C VAL A 212 -12.09 3.14 -1.67
N SER A 213 -13.17 3.12 -0.90
CA SER A 213 -13.16 3.51 0.50
C SER A 213 -12.93 2.25 1.33
N VAL A 214 -11.86 2.24 2.13
CA VAL A 214 -11.42 1.10 2.92
C VAL A 214 -11.49 1.49 4.40
N THR A 215 -12.31 0.79 5.18
CA THR A 215 -12.29 0.90 6.65
C THR A 215 -11.63 -0.35 7.22
N MET A 216 -10.42 -0.21 7.78
CA MET A 216 -9.60 -1.31 8.28
C MET A 216 -9.62 -1.39 9.80
N ALA A 217 -9.67 -2.60 10.34
CA ALA A 217 -9.52 -2.87 11.77
C ALA A 217 -8.07 -3.22 12.09
N PHE A 218 -7.24 -2.23 12.47
CA PHE A 218 -5.92 -2.49 13.03
C PHE A 218 -6.02 -2.96 14.50
N THR A 219 -4.90 -3.34 15.10
CA THR A 219 -4.88 -3.86 16.47
C THR A 219 -5.34 -2.81 17.48
N ASN A 220 -4.98 -1.54 17.27
CA ASN A 220 -5.27 -0.46 18.21
C ASN A 220 -6.47 0.41 17.83
N CYS A 221 -6.78 0.55 16.54
CA CYS A 221 -7.80 1.48 16.08
C CYS A 221 -8.38 1.08 14.71
N PRO A 222 -9.56 1.59 14.34
CA PRO A 222 -9.98 1.63 12.95
C PRO A 222 -9.22 2.71 12.17
N VAL A 223 -9.00 2.49 10.88
CA VAL A 223 -8.46 3.51 9.96
C VAL A 223 -9.25 3.51 8.65
N VAL A 224 -9.62 4.70 8.18
CA VAL A 224 -10.33 4.88 6.90
C VAL A 224 -9.38 5.47 5.86
N ILE A 225 -9.20 4.79 4.75
CA ILE A 225 -8.42 5.26 3.60
C ILE A 225 -9.29 5.31 2.36
N GLU A 226 -9.18 6.39 1.60
CA GLU A 226 -9.74 6.48 0.26
C GLU A 226 -8.60 6.37 -0.74
N THR A 227 -8.76 5.51 -1.71
CA THR A 227 -7.69 5.09 -2.62
C THR A 227 -8.28 4.47 -3.88
N VAL A 228 -7.44 3.84 -4.69
CA VAL A 228 -7.86 3.08 -5.85
C VAL A 228 -7.39 1.63 -5.75
N ALA A 229 -8.15 0.72 -6.36
CA ALA A 229 -7.75 -0.68 -6.51
C ALA A 229 -7.89 -1.10 -7.97
N VAL A 230 -6.97 -1.98 -8.41
CA VAL A 230 -7.07 -2.61 -9.73
C VAL A 230 -7.83 -3.91 -9.59
N ILE A 231 -8.93 -4.01 -10.32
CA ILE A 231 -9.75 -5.19 -10.44
C ILE A 231 -9.16 -6.05 -11.55
N ILE A 232 -8.76 -7.28 -11.21
CA ILE A 232 -8.12 -8.20 -12.14
C ILE A 232 -8.87 -9.53 -12.22
N PRO A 233 -8.77 -10.25 -13.36
CA PRO A 233 -9.23 -11.63 -13.44
C PRO A 233 -8.47 -12.53 -12.47
N LYS A 234 -9.14 -13.58 -11.97
CA LYS A 234 -8.54 -14.57 -11.06
C LYS A 234 -7.22 -15.15 -11.57
N ALA A 235 -7.11 -15.39 -12.88
CA ALA A 235 -5.90 -15.93 -13.51
C ALA A 235 -4.67 -15.02 -13.39
N LYS A 236 -4.85 -13.71 -13.17
CA LYS A 236 -3.77 -12.73 -12.95
C LYS A 236 -3.45 -12.52 -11.47
N MET A 237 -4.28 -13.04 -10.58
CA MET A 237 -4.06 -12.92 -9.14
C MET A 237 -2.97 -13.90 -8.70
N PRO A 238 -2.03 -13.50 -7.82
CA PRO A 238 -1.04 -14.41 -7.28
C PRO A 238 -1.67 -15.64 -6.62
N ASN A 239 -1.21 -16.82 -7.04
CA ASN A 239 -1.76 -18.13 -6.62
C ASN A 239 -3.27 -18.31 -6.92
N GLU A 240 -3.82 -17.55 -7.88
CA GLU A 240 -5.24 -17.56 -8.26
C GLU A 240 -6.20 -17.37 -7.07
N ARG A 241 -5.75 -16.68 -6.01
CA ARG A 241 -6.55 -16.46 -4.81
C ARG A 241 -7.79 -15.62 -5.15
N VAL A 242 -8.93 -15.96 -4.56
CA VAL A 242 -10.08 -15.05 -4.52
C VAL A 242 -9.97 -14.17 -3.29
N GLY A 243 -9.74 -12.86 -3.46
CA GLY A 243 -9.52 -11.95 -2.34
C GLY A 243 -8.97 -10.58 -2.73
N VAL A 244 -8.52 -9.84 -1.71
CA VAL A 244 -7.88 -8.53 -1.82
C VAL A 244 -6.44 -8.63 -1.32
N LEU A 245 -5.48 -8.15 -2.12
CA LEU A 245 -4.14 -7.83 -1.63
C LEU A 245 -4.07 -6.32 -1.41
N PHE A 246 -3.97 -5.91 -0.15
CA PHE A 246 -3.78 -4.52 0.22
C PHE A 246 -2.29 -4.18 0.05
N GLY A 247 -1.98 -3.34 -0.95
CA GLY A 247 -0.62 -3.12 -1.43
C GLY A 247 0.01 -1.80 -1.01
N GLN A 248 1.18 -1.50 -1.57
CA GLN A 248 1.99 -0.31 -1.24
C GLN A 248 1.37 1.00 -1.72
N SER A 249 1.35 1.19 -3.05
CA SER A 249 0.97 2.45 -3.68
C SER A 249 -0.40 2.89 -3.22
N SER A 250 -0.47 4.13 -2.77
CA SER A 250 -1.70 4.79 -2.34
C SER A 250 -2.43 4.15 -1.15
N CYS A 251 -1.81 3.16 -0.49
CA CYS A 251 -2.38 2.39 0.60
C CYS A 251 -1.36 2.28 1.74
N ILE A 252 -0.56 1.21 1.79
CA ILE A 252 0.42 0.97 2.87
C ILE A 252 1.45 2.10 2.97
N ASP A 253 1.83 2.73 1.85
CA ASP A 253 2.79 3.85 1.87
C ASP A 253 2.22 5.13 2.52
N ARG A 254 0.90 5.19 2.73
CA ARG A 254 0.22 6.29 3.44
C ARG A 254 0.10 6.03 4.94
N LEU A 255 0.58 4.90 5.45
CA LEU A 255 0.45 4.48 6.85
C LEU A 255 1.81 4.50 7.56
N SER A 256 1.87 5.11 8.74
CA SER A 256 2.90 4.84 9.74
C SER A 256 2.39 3.73 10.67
N LEU A 257 3.13 2.62 10.74
CA LEU A 257 2.71 1.43 11.46
C LEU A 257 3.87 0.65 12.09
N ARG A 258 3.54 -0.08 13.15
CA ARG A 258 4.39 -1.12 13.74
C ARG A 258 3.76 -2.49 13.56
N SER A 259 4.43 -3.35 12.80
CA SER A 259 4.08 -4.77 12.71
C SER A 259 4.87 -5.55 13.77
N ILE A 260 4.15 -6.19 14.69
CA ILE A 260 4.74 -6.94 15.82
C ILE A 260 4.30 -8.41 15.69
N PRO A 261 5.15 -9.28 15.15
CA PRO A 261 4.77 -10.67 14.95
C PRO A 261 4.56 -11.42 16.25
N ARG A 262 3.76 -12.49 16.20
CA ARG A 262 3.44 -13.36 17.33
C ARG A 262 4.68 -13.80 18.12
N ARG A 263 5.76 -14.23 17.44
CA ARG A 263 7.00 -14.66 18.12
C ARG A 263 7.60 -13.58 19.01
N MET A 264 7.51 -12.31 18.61
CA MET A 264 8.00 -11.19 19.42
C MET A 264 7.07 -10.92 20.60
N LEU A 265 5.75 -11.08 20.41
CA LEU A 265 4.77 -10.97 21.50
C LEU A 265 5.01 -12.04 22.56
N LEU A 266 5.20 -13.29 22.14
CA LEU A 266 5.53 -14.40 23.04
C LEU A 266 6.85 -14.15 23.81
N ALA A 267 7.89 -13.69 23.12
CA ALA A 267 9.17 -13.35 23.75
C ALA A 267 9.06 -12.21 24.78
N LYS A 268 8.04 -11.35 24.64
CA LYS A 268 7.70 -10.30 25.60
C LYS A 268 6.76 -10.77 26.73
N GLY A 269 6.42 -12.06 26.78
CA GLY A 269 5.53 -12.65 27.79
C GLY A 269 4.04 -12.49 27.52
N ALA A 270 3.63 -12.04 26.32
CA ALA A 270 2.21 -11.98 25.96
C ALA A 270 1.66 -13.38 25.65
N VAL A 271 0.41 -13.65 26.06
CA VAL A 271 -0.30 -14.87 25.69
C VAL A 271 -1.02 -14.65 24.37
N VAL A 272 -0.56 -15.31 23.30
CA VAL A 272 -1.10 -15.17 21.94
C VAL A 272 -1.35 -16.55 21.34
N SER A 273 -2.61 -16.80 20.98
CA SER A 273 -3.05 -18.01 20.25
C SER A 273 -2.28 -18.17 18.93
N ASP A 274 -2.09 -19.41 18.49
CA ASP A 274 -1.41 -19.73 17.23
C ASP A 274 -2.22 -19.37 15.98
N GLU A 275 -3.53 -19.15 16.15
CA GLU A 275 -4.43 -18.65 15.11
C GLU A 275 -4.11 -17.21 14.66
N PHE A 276 -3.35 -16.44 15.45
CA PHE A 276 -3.03 -15.04 15.14
C PHE A 276 -1.63 -14.87 14.57
N TRP A 277 -1.52 -14.00 13.58
CA TRP A 277 -0.26 -13.52 13.03
C TRP A 277 0.55 -12.71 14.05
N GLY A 278 -0.14 -11.86 14.81
CA GLY A 278 0.45 -10.88 15.72
C GLY A 278 -0.35 -9.57 15.73
N ASP A 279 0.33 -8.46 15.92
CA ASP A 279 -0.28 -7.13 15.98
C ASP A 279 0.20 -6.26 14.81
N ILE A 280 -0.70 -5.45 14.27
CA ILE A 280 -0.35 -4.29 13.45
C ILE A 280 -0.95 -3.07 14.13
N VAL A 281 -0.08 -2.22 14.65
CA VAL A 281 -0.44 -0.98 15.33
C VAL A 281 -0.25 0.17 14.36
N ALA A 282 -1.33 0.89 14.05
CA ALA A 282 -1.28 2.10 13.25
C ALA A 282 -1.00 3.30 14.16
N GLU A 283 -0.11 4.19 13.74
CA GLU A 283 0.29 5.38 14.53
C GLU A 283 -0.21 6.66 13.87
N GLU A 284 -0.03 6.75 12.56
CA GLU A 284 -0.41 7.93 11.77
C GLU A 284 -0.79 7.47 10.37
N TYR A 285 -1.60 8.28 9.67
CA TYR A 285 -1.81 8.09 8.24
C TYR A 285 -1.94 9.41 7.49
N LEU A 286 -1.63 9.39 6.19
CA LEU A 286 -1.87 10.51 5.28
C LEU A 286 -3.28 10.38 4.70
N ASN A 287 -4.17 11.31 5.04
CA ASN A 287 -5.50 11.42 4.43
C ASN A 287 -5.38 11.82 2.94
N LEU A 288 -6.47 11.77 2.17
CA LEU A 288 -6.43 12.12 0.73
C LEU A 288 -5.99 13.55 0.42
N ASP A 289 -5.99 14.45 1.39
CA ASP A 289 -5.50 15.83 1.28
C ASP A 289 -4.01 15.95 1.62
N ASP A 290 -3.32 14.81 1.79
CA ASP A 290 -1.93 14.68 2.22
C ASP A 290 -1.65 15.28 3.60
N GLU A 291 -2.69 15.40 4.43
CA GLU A 291 -2.59 15.80 5.82
C GLU A 291 -2.33 14.59 6.71
N ILE A 292 -1.49 14.77 7.72
CA ILE A 292 -1.20 13.75 8.72
C ILE A 292 -2.35 13.70 9.72
N VAL A 293 -2.90 12.51 9.90
CA VAL A 293 -3.88 12.20 10.94
C VAL A 293 -3.23 11.25 11.94
N SER A 294 -3.03 11.72 13.17
CA SER A 294 -2.57 10.92 14.31
C SER A 294 -3.72 10.10 14.90
N LEU A 295 -3.42 8.88 15.34
CA LEU A 295 -4.39 7.87 15.80
C LEU A 295 -4.29 7.57 17.30
#